data_AF-A0A7J2XWS0-F1
#
_entry.id   AF-A0A7J2XWS0-F1
#
_cell.length_a   1.000
_cell.length_b   1.000
_cell.length_c   1.000
_cell.angle_alpha   90.00
_cell.angle_beta   90.00
_cell.angle_gamma   90.00
#
_symmetry.space_group_name_H-M   'P 1'
#
loop_
_entity.id
_entity.type
_entity.pdbx_description
1 polymer ?
#
loop_
_entity_poly.entity_id
_entity_poly.type
_entity_poly.pdbx_seq_one_letter_code
_entity_poly.pdbx_strand_id
1 'polypeptide(L)'
;MSHGGIHFVELDPEEFVRECKAIIDKLEERGIVARILGAMAVYIHTERDARAREIHSTRFGAGVPMFTDLDLMAYKKQAKKLKEVFEKELGFLPDRMVNILFSDRRLIYYHPEGKFHVDVFFNKLEFCHDVDFGEEPGKGRLELSKYAITPTDVVLEKLQIHEINPKDLVDLIVLFLTHELAEEEGEGKINAKYIAKVLADDWGFWYDSVENLKKVKAYANQMVKEGRLREEEMEKVIRQVDLLLKIIEEEPKSKNWMKRAKEGTNKKWWRDVEEIVR
;
A
#
# COMPACT_ATOMS: atom_id res chain seq x y z
N MET A 1 -23.96 21.36 4.84
CA MET A 1 -22.60 20.86 4.58
C MET A 1 -22.47 19.53 5.30
N SER A 2 -22.98 18.46 4.67
CA SER A 2 -22.86 17.10 5.20
C SER A 2 -21.41 16.66 5.04
N HIS A 3 -20.78 16.28 6.14
CA HIS A 3 -19.49 15.62 6.13
C HIS A 3 -19.69 14.29 5.39
N GLY A 4 -19.00 14.11 4.25
CA GLY A 4 -19.01 12.86 3.50
C GLY A 4 -18.47 11.75 4.40
N GLY A 5 -19.34 10.83 4.80
CA GLY A 5 -18.93 9.65 5.56
C GLY A 5 -18.08 8.74 4.70
N ILE A 6 -17.14 8.01 5.33
CA ILE A 6 -16.39 6.94 4.67
C ILE A 6 -17.39 5.89 4.17
N HIS A 7 -17.39 5.62 2.87
CA HIS A 7 -18.15 4.51 2.31
C HIS A 7 -17.37 3.22 2.55
N PHE A 8 -18.00 2.26 3.22
CA PHE A 8 -17.43 0.95 3.51
C PHE A 8 -18.01 -0.10 2.58
N VAL A 9 -17.22 -1.12 2.28
CA VAL A 9 -17.71 -2.32 1.61
C VAL A 9 -18.56 -3.11 2.60
N GLU A 10 -19.81 -3.39 2.22
CA GLU A 10 -20.78 -4.11 3.07
C GLU A 10 -20.63 -5.64 3.02
N LEU A 11 -19.79 -6.14 2.12
CA LEU A 11 -19.48 -7.57 1.97
C LEU A 11 -18.62 -8.08 3.14
N ASP A 12 -18.74 -9.37 3.43
CA ASP A 12 -17.81 -10.05 4.31
C ASP A 12 -16.36 -9.92 3.76
N PRO A 13 -15.35 -9.64 4.61
CA PRO A 13 -13.97 -9.47 4.17
C PRO A 13 -13.40 -10.61 3.33
N GLU A 14 -13.76 -11.87 3.60
CA GLU A 14 -13.29 -13.02 2.82
C GLU A 14 -14.02 -13.13 1.49
N GLU A 15 -15.32 -12.85 1.46
CA GLU A 15 -16.08 -12.77 0.23
C GLU A 15 -15.53 -11.67 -0.69
N PHE A 16 -15.31 -10.48 -0.16
CA PHE A 16 -14.78 -9.36 -0.92
C PHE A 16 -13.38 -9.65 -1.49
N VAL A 17 -12.49 -10.26 -0.70
CA VAL A 17 -11.14 -10.63 -1.15
C VAL A 17 -11.19 -11.70 -2.24
N ARG A 18 -12.12 -12.67 -2.17
CA ARG A 18 -12.32 -13.66 -3.25
C ARG A 18 -12.79 -12.99 -4.53
N GLU A 19 -13.73 -12.05 -4.44
CA GLU A 19 -14.20 -11.28 -5.60
C GLU A 19 -13.07 -10.47 -6.24
N CYS A 20 -12.26 -9.79 -5.42
CA CYS A 20 -11.11 -9.02 -5.90
C CYS A 20 -10.05 -9.92 -6.55
N LYS A 21 -9.72 -11.08 -5.97
CA LYS A 21 -8.81 -12.06 -6.59
C LYS A 21 -9.34 -12.57 -7.93
N ALA A 22 -10.66 -12.79 -8.07
CA ALA A 22 -11.27 -13.19 -9.33
C ALA A 22 -11.14 -12.12 -10.42
N ILE A 23 -11.21 -10.82 -10.06
CA ILE A 23 -10.92 -9.72 -10.99
C ILE A 23 -9.46 -9.79 -11.46
N ILE A 24 -8.50 -10.04 -10.57
CA ILE A 24 -7.08 -10.20 -10.94
C ILE A 24 -6.89 -11.40 -11.87
N ASP A 25 -7.45 -12.56 -11.53
CA ASP A 25 -7.36 -13.76 -12.38
C ASP A 25 -7.96 -13.48 -13.78
N LYS A 26 -9.07 -12.74 -13.87
CA LYS A 26 -9.69 -12.35 -15.16
C LYS A 26 -8.80 -11.42 -15.99
N LEU A 27 -8.12 -10.47 -15.36
CA LEU A 27 -7.15 -9.60 -16.03
C LEU A 27 -5.94 -10.40 -16.53
N GLU A 28 -5.46 -11.35 -15.72
CA GLU A 28 -4.33 -12.22 -16.06
C GLU A 28 -4.66 -13.18 -17.22
N GLU A 29 -5.88 -13.71 -17.32
CA GLU A 29 -6.37 -14.46 -18.50
C GLU A 29 -6.27 -13.66 -19.81
N ARG A 30 -6.28 -12.32 -19.69
CA ARG A 30 -6.11 -11.40 -20.81
C ARG A 30 -4.68 -10.87 -20.89
N GLY A 31 -3.73 -11.46 -20.16
CA GLY A 31 -2.33 -11.04 -20.15
C GLY A 31 -2.13 -9.61 -19.65
N ILE A 32 -3.02 -9.10 -18.79
CA ILE A 32 -2.90 -7.81 -18.11
C ILE A 32 -2.32 -8.07 -16.72
N VAL A 33 -1.27 -7.35 -16.36
CA VAL A 33 -0.69 -7.42 -15.02
C VAL A 33 -1.32 -6.32 -14.17
N ALA A 34 -2.03 -6.71 -13.13
CA ALA A 34 -2.61 -5.82 -12.13
C ALA A 34 -2.47 -6.44 -10.74
N ARG A 35 -2.23 -5.63 -9.71
CA ARG A 35 -2.01 -6.08 -8.33
C ARG A 35 -2.76 -5.22 -7.33
N ILE A 36 -3.33 -5.86 -6.34
CA ILE A 36 -4.06 -5.23 -5.23
C ILE A 36 -3.08 -4.46 -4.32
N LEU A 37 -3.51 -3.29 -3.85
CA LEU A 37 -2.76 -2.38 -2.97
C LEU A 37 -3.34 -2.32 -1.54
N GLY A 38 -2.71 -1.52 -0.68
CA GLY A 38 -3.29 -1.04 0.56
C GLY A 38 -3.60 -2.12 1.58
N ALA A 39 -4.66 -1.90 2.36
CA ALA A 39 -5.08 -2.80 3.43
C ALA A 39 -5.39 -4.22 2.93
N MET A 40 -5.91 -4.31 1.70
CA MET A 40 -6.26 -5.60 1.12
C MET A 40 -5.00 -6.39 0.73
N ALA A 41 -3.93 -5.72 0.32
CA ALA A 41 -2.63 -6.37 0.14
C ALA A 41 -2.11 -6.97 1.46
N VAL A 42 -2.18 -6.24 2.57
CA VAL A 42 -1.82 -6.74 3.91
C VAL A 42 -2.65 -7.97 4.28
N TYR A 43 -3.95 -7.91 4.05
CA TYR A 43 -4.86 -9.02 4.33
C TYR A 43 -4.53 -10.28 3.52
N ILE A 44 -4.23 -10.12 2.23
CA ILE A 44 -3.86 -11.24 1.35
C ILE A 44 -2.55 -11.89 1.82
N HIS A 45 -1.55 -11.10 2.17
CA HIS A 45 -0.26 -11.62 2.66
C HIS A 45 -0.34 -12.27 4.04
N THR A 46 -1.41 -12.03 4.78
CA THR A 46 -1.63 -12.58 6.13
C THR A 46 -2.79 -13.56 6.20
N GLU A 47 -3.32 -14.02 5.06
CA GLU A 47 -4.53 -14.84 4.99
C GLU A 47 -4.43 -16.17 5.76
N ARG A 48 -3.21 -16.68 5.97
CA ARG A 48 -2.93 -17.94 6.69
C ARG A 48 -2.57 -17.74 8.16
N ASP A 49 -2.50 -16.50 8.65
CA ASP A 49 -2.16 -16.17 10.03
C ASP A 49 -3.37 -15.56 10.75
N ALA A 50 -4.04 -16.40 11.55
CA ALA A 50 -5.24 -16.01 12.28
C ALA A 50 -5.00 -14.87 13.27
N ARG A 51 -3.82 -14.82 13.90
CA ARG A 51 -3.48 -13.80 14.88
C ARG A 51 -3.22 -12.46 14.19
N ALA A 52 -2.52 -12.49 13.06
CA ALA A 52 -2.33 -11.30 12.23
C ALA A 52 -3.66 -10.74 11.73
N ARG A 53 -4.59 -11.61 11.30
CA ARG A 53 -5.95 -11.25 10.89
C ARG A 53 -6.75 -10.58 11.99
N GLU A 54 -6.68 -11.11 13.21
CA GLU A 54 -7.31 -10.53 14.39
C GLU A 54 -6.78 -9.10 14.63
N ILE A 55 -5.46 -8.93 14.65
CA ILE A 55 -4.83 -7.60 14.84
C ILE A 55 -5.25 -6.65 13.71
N HIS A 56 -5.18 -7.09 12.46
CA HIS A 56 -5.55 -6.30 11.28
C HIS A 56 -7.02 -5.87 11.29
N SER A 57 -7.95 -6.67 11.84
CA SER A 57 -9.35 -6.25 11.98
C SER A 57 -9.58 -5.07 12.92
N THR A 58 -8.59 -4.69 13.72
CA THR A 58 -8.70 -3.55 14.64
C THR A 58 -8.35 -2.19 14.01
N ARG A 59 -8.03 -2.15 12.70
CA ARG A 59 -7.58 -0.93 11.97
C ARG A 59 -8.50 0.27 12.09
N PHE A 60 -9.81 0.04 12.03
CA PHE A 60 -10.83 1.08 12.12
C PHE A 60 -11.57 1.08 13.47
N GLY A 61 -11.13 0.26 14.42
CA GLY A 61 -11.87 -0.02 15.65
C GLY A 61 -12.82 -1.21 15.54
N ALA A 62 -13.36 -1.66 16.68
CA ALA A 62 -14.21 -2.84 16.74
C ALA A 62 -15.55 -2.63 16.00
N GLY A 63 -15.93 -3.61 15.17
CA GLY A 63 -17.23 -3.62 14.47
C GLY A 63 -17.32 -2.73 13.23
N VAL A 64 -16.21 -2.11 12.80
CA VAL A 64 -16.15 -1.33 11.56
C VAL A 64 -15.68 -2.21 10.40
N PRO A 65 -16.31 -2.14 9.22
CA PRO A 65 -15.85 -2.91 8.06
C PRO A 65 -14.38 -2.63 7.71
N MET A 66 -13.70 -3.64 7.17
CA MET A 66 -12.25 -3.61 6.98
C MET A 66 -11.79 -2.85 5.73
N PHE A 67 -12.66 -2.75 4.72
CA PHE A 67 -12.32 -2.24 3.40
C PHE A 67 -13.32 -1.18 2.93
N THR A 68 -12.79 -0.24 2.15
CA THR A 68 -13.53 0.90 1.59
C THR A 68 -13.74 0.74 0.08
N ASP A 69 -12.76 0.16 -0.59
CA ASP A 69 -12.58 0.12 -2.03
C ASP A 69 -11.59 -0.98 -2.46
N LEU A 70 -11.42 -1.12 -3.78
CA LEU A 70 -10.39 -1.94 -4.39
C LEU A 70 -9.37 -1.04 -5.10
N ASP A 71 -8.19 -0.89 -4.51
CA ASP A 71 -7.06 -0.23 -5.15
C ASP A 71 -6.20 -1.23 -5.94
N LEU A 72 -5.93 -0.92 -7.20
CA LEU A 72 -5.10 -1.71 -8.10
C LEU A 72 -3.93 -0.89 -8.63
N MET A 73 -2.76 -1.51 -8.77
CA MET A 73 -1.67 -1.01 -9.60
C MET A 73 -1.55 -1.84 -10.86
N ALA A 74 -1.40 -1.18 -12.01
CA ALA A 74 -1.22 -1.81 -13.31
C ALA A 74 -0.17 -1.05 -14.15
N TYR A 75 0.24 -1.64 -15.28
CA TYR A 75 1.10 -0.94 -16.23
C TYR A 75 0.30 -0.05 -17.19
N LYS A 76 0.74 1.20 -17.35
CA LYS A 76 0.11 2.16 -18.27
C LYS A 76 0.04 1.63 -19.70
N LYS A 77 1.06 0.89 -20.15
CA LYS A 77 1.09 0.26 -21.49
C LYS A 77 -0.08 -0.70 -21.72
N GLN A 78 -0.66 -1.26 -20.67
CA GLN A 78 -1.81 -2.17 -20.74
C GLN A 78 -3.16 -1.46 -20.54
N ALA A 79 -3.18 -0.14 -20.29
CA ALA A 79 -4.38 0.62 -19.93
C ALA A 79 -5.53 0.49 -20.94
N LYS A 80 -5.24 0.46 -22.25
CA LYS A 80 -6.29 0.29 -23.27
C LYS A 80 -7.00 -1.06 -23.12
N LYS A 81 -6.22 -2.14 -22.97
CA LYS A 81 -6.76 -3.49 -22.80
C LYS A 81 -7.50 -3.63 -21.47
N LEU A 82 -6.96 -3.02 -20.41
CA LEU A 82 -7.60 -2.95 -19.09
C LEU A 82 -8.98 -2.29 -19.16
N LYS A 83 -9.09 -1.13 -19.81
CA LYS A 83 -10.38 -0.45 -20.04
C LYS A 83 -11.40 -1.36 -20.72
N GLU A 84 -10.99 -2.05 -21.78
CA GLU A 84 -11.85 -2.98 -22.51
C GLU A 84 -12.36 -4.12 -21.61
N VAL A 85 -11.50 -4.72 -20.77
CA VAL A 85 -11.90 -5.80 -19.85
C VAL A 85 -12.85 -5.28 -18.77
N PHE A 86 -12.52 -4.16 -18.11
CA PHE A 86 -13.38 -3.59 -17.06
C PHE A 86 -14.77 -3.23 -17.58
N GLU A 87 -14.85 -2.56 -18.72
CA GLU A 87 -16.12 -2.02 -19.22
C GLU A 87 -16.96 -3.07 -19.96
N LYS A 88 -16.33 -3.99 -20.71
CA LYS A 88 -17.05 -4.91 -21.61
C LYS A 88 -17.17 -6.34 -21.07
N GLU A 89 -16.19 -6.81 -20.31
CA GLU A 89 -16.21 -8.18 -19.77
C GLU A 89 -16.68 -8.22 -18.32
N LEU A 90 -16.19 -7.30 -17.48
CA LEU A 90 -16.57 -7.22 -16.06
C LEU A 90 -17.81 -6.34 -15.82
N GLY A 91 -18.16 -5.47 -16.77
CA GLY A 91 -19.36 -4.63 -16.70
C GLY A 91 -19.28 -3.47 -15.70
N PHE A 92 -18.07 -3.08 -15.28
CA PHE A 92 -17.88 -1.92 -14.40
C PHE A 92 -18.16 -0.61 -15.13
N LEU A 93 -18.72 0.36 -14.41
CA LEU A 93 -19.09 1.66 -14.94
C LEU A 93 -17.93 2.65 -14.76
N PRO A 94 -17.36 3.22 -15.84
CA PRO A 94 -16.24 4.15 -15.71
C PRO A 94 -16.68 5.50 -15.16
N ASP A 95 -15.88 6.09 -14.27
CA ASP A 95 -15.98 7.51 -13.97
C ASP A 95 -15.46 8.32 -15.16
N ARG A 96 -16.38 8.81 -16.00
CA ARG A 96 -15.99 9.47 -17.26
C ARG A 96 -15.13 10.72 -17.03
N MET A 97 -15.41 11.49 -15.98
CA MET A 97 -14.70 12.74 -15.73
C MET A 97 -13.28 12.46 -15.28
N VAL A 98 -13.12 11.62 -14.24
CA VAL A 98 -11.80 11.26 -13.71
C VAL A 98 -10.97 10.53 -14.77
N ASN A 99 -11.57 9.60 -15.51
CA ASN A 99 -10.87 8.79 -16.51
C ASN A 99 -10.44 9.56 -17.76
N ILE A 100 -10.99 10.76 -17.98
CA ILE A 100 -10.52 11.70 -19.00
C ILE A 100 -9.40 12.57 -18.44
N LEU A 101 -9.63 13.20 -17.29
CA LEU A 101 -8.71 14.19 -16.71
C LEU A 101 -7.40 13.59 -16.22
N PHE A 102 -7.44 12.39 -15.65
CA PHE A 102 -6.29 11.74 -15.00
C PHE A 102 -5.89 10.44 -15.68
N SER A 103 -6.27 10.28 -16.96
CA SER A 103 -6.18 9.02 -17.69
C SER A 103 -4.77 8.44 -17.70
N ASP A 104 -3.73 9.28 -17.60
CA ASP A 104 -2.31 8.95 -17.55
C ASP A 104 -1.89 8.30 -16.23
N ARG A 105 -2.56 8.64 -15.11
CA ARG A 105 -2.17 8.23 -13.74
C ARG A 105 -3.14 7.26 -13.10
N ARG A 106 -4.44 7.47 -13.25
CA ARG A 106 -5.48 6.66 -12.59
C ARG A 106 -6.76 6.51 -13.41
N LEU A 107 -7.46 5.41 -13.18
CA LEU A 107 -8.84 5.21 -13.63
C LEU A 107 -9.71 4.84 -12.42
N ILE A 108 -10.97 5.26 -12.44
CA ILE A 108 -11.98 4.89 -11.46
C ILE A 108 -13.12 4.16 -12.16
N TYR A 109 -13.57 3.09 -11.53
CA TYR A 109 -14.65 2.23 -11.97
C TYR A 109 -15.60 1.93 -10.83
N TYR A 110 -16.91 1.97 -11.08
CA TYR A 110 -17.93 1.63 -10.10
C TYR A 110 -18.50 0.25 -10.40
N HIS A 111 -18.65 -0.57 -9.35
CA HIS A 111 -19.34 -1.86 -9.46
C HIS A 111 -20.77 -1.61 -9.97
N PRO A 112 -21.30 -2.42 -10.92
CA PRO A 112 -22.61 -2.17 -11.54
C PRO A 112 -23.78 -2.16 -10.55
N GLU A 113 -23.68 -2.94 -9.46
CA GLU A 113 -24.64 -2.96 -8.36
C GLU A 113 -24.32 -1.95 -7.23
N GLY A 114 -23.29 -1.11 -7.38
CA GLY A 114 -22.93 -0.10 -6.39
C GLY A 114 -22.22 -0.61 -5.12
N LYS A 115 -21.74 -1.86 -5.11
CA LYS A 115 -21.12 -2.51 -3.93
C LYS A 115 -19.81 -1.87 -3.50
N PHE A 116 -18.96 -1.51 -4.46
CA PHE A 116 -17.66 -0.90 -4.25
C PHE A 116 -17.21 -0.17 -5.53
N HIS A 117 -16.09 0.54 -5.44
CA HIS A 117 -15.41 1.10 -6.61
C HIS A 117 -13.97 0.60 -6.67
N VAL A 118 -13.38 0.71 -7.86
CA VAL A 118 -12.03 0.27 -8.17
C VAL A 118 -11.23 1.46 -8.66
N ASP A 119 -10.15 1.77 -7.95
CA ASP A 119 -9.16 2.75 -8.35
C ASP A 119 -7.95 2.02 -8.95
N VAL A 120 -7.67 2.27 -10.23
CA VAL A 120 -6.56 1.65 -10.97
C VAL A 120 -5.48 2.69 -11.20
N PHE A 121 -4.40 2.62 -10.45
CA PHE A 121 -3.19 3.42 -10.61
C PHE A 121 -2.26 2.82 -11.66
N PHE A 122 -1.44 3.67 -12.29
CA PHE A 122 -0.49 3.25 -13.31
C PHE A 122 0.95 3.58 -12.98
N ASN A 123 1.84 2.59 -13.16
CA ASN A 123 3.30 2.64 -13.08
C ASN A 123 3.90 3.03 -11.72
N LYS A 124 3.37 4.04 -11.04
CA LYS A 124 3.84 4.51 -9.73
C LYS A 124 2.71 5.14 -8.93
N LEU A 125 2.84 5.11 -7.61
CA LEU A 125 1.97 5.87 -6.71
C LEU A 125 2.58 7.25 -6.49
N GLU A 126 1.90 8.28 -6.98
CA GLU A 126 2.34 9.69 -6.88
C GLU A 126 1.58 10.42 -5.77
N PHE A 127 1.87 10.09 -4.52
CA PHE A 127 1.25 10.71 -3.34
C PHE A 127 2.22 11.67 -2.65
N CYS A 128 2.44 11.57 -1.33
CA CYS A 128 3.42 12.40 -0.63
C CYS A 128 4.83 12.20 -1.18
N HIS A 129 5.21 10.95 -1.42
CA HIS A 129 6.41 10.54 -2.17
C HIS A 129 6.05 9.53 -3.26
N ASP A 130 6.97 9.33 -4.22
CA ASP A 130 6.77 8.38 -5.31
C ASP A 130 7.14 6.94 -4.88
N VAL A 131 6.25 5.98 -5.12
CA VAL A 131 6.56 4.54 -5.05
C VAL A 131 6.45 3.94 -6.45
N ASP A 132 7.58 3.54 -7.03
CA ASP A 132 7.68 3.09 -8.42
C ASP A 132 7.49 1.57 -8.58
N PHE A 133 6.68 1.16 -9.55
CA PHE A 133 6.39 -0.22 -9.93
C PHE A 133 6.84 -0.59 -11.34
N GLY A 134 7.45 0.34 -12.07
CA GLY A 134 7.94 0.21 -13.44
C GLY A 134 6.93 0.62 -14.52
N GLU A 135 7.41 0.78 -15.74
CA GLU A 135 6.60 1.31 -16.85
C GLU A 135 5.94 0.24 -17.73
N GLU A 136 6.42 -1.00 -17.65
CA GLU A 136 5.95 -2.08 -18.51
C GLU A 136 6.10 -3.48 -17.93
N PRO A 137 5.26 -4.44 -18.40
CA PRO A 137 5.36 -5.83 -17.98
C PRO A 137 6.76 -6.42 -18.21
N GLY A 138 7.24 -7.21 -17.26
CA GLY A 138 8.53 -7.90 -17.28
C GLY A 138 9.74 -7.03 -16.97
N LYS A 139 9.54 -5.73 -16.70
CA LYS A 139 10.61 -4.80 -16.28
C LYS A 139 10.31 -4.09 -14.97
N GLY A 140 9.12 -4.29 -14.41
CA GLY A 140 8.71 -3.68 -13.16
C GLY A 140 8.60 -4.68 -12.02
N ARG A 141 7.80 -4.30 -11.01
CA ARG A 141 7.66 -5.03 -9.75
C ARG A 141 6.36 -5.79 -9.60
N LEU A 142 5.38 -5.57 -10.48
CA LEU A 142 4.04 -6.13 -10.32
C LEU A 142 4.04 -7.65 -10.48
N GLU A 143 4.99 -8.24 -11.21
CA GLU A 143 5.11 -9.68 -11.38
C GLU A 143 5.71 -10.42 -10.18
N LEU A 144 6.26 -9.69 -9.20
CA LEU A 144 6.94 -10.29 -8.04
C LEU A 144 5.98 -11.01 -7.07
N SER A 145 4.68 -10.76 -7.19
CA SER A 145 3.63 -11.40 -6.41
C SER A 145 2.41 -11.61 -7.33
N LYS A 146 1.52 -12.55 -6.99
CA LYS A 146 0.38 -12.92 -7.85
C LYS A 146 -0.81 -11.96 -7.72
N TYR A 147 -1.33 -11.79 -6.51
CA TYR A 147 -2.62 -11.12 -6.28
C TYR A 147 -2.48 -9.67 -5.81
N ALA A 148 -1.48 -9.41 -4.96
CA ALA A 148 -1.20 -8.10 -4.39
C ALA A 148 0.23 -7.67 -4.69
N ILE A 149 0.56 -6.39 -4.52
CA ILE A 149 1.95 -5.92 -4.54
C ILE A 149 2.75 -6.61 -3.42
N THR A 150 4.08 -6.63 -3.50
CA THR A 150 4.89 -7.36 -2.51
C THR A 150 4.77 -6.76 -1.10
N PRO A 151 5.04 -7.50 -0.02
CA PRO A 151 5.11 -6.92 1.33
C PRO A 151 6.09 -5.74 1.40
N THR A 152 7.20 -5.81 0.67
CA THR A 152 8.16 -4.71 0.48
C THR A 152 7.50 -3.44 -0.05
N ASP A 153 6.68 -3.58 -1.10
CA ASP A 153 6.01 -2.46 -1.73
C ASP A 153 4.91 -1.88 -0.85
N VAL A 154 4.18 -2.71 -0.10
CA VAL A 154 3.19 -2.22 0.89
C VAL A 154 3.88 -1.42 1.99
N VAL A 155 5.06 -1.86 2.47
CA VAL A 155 5.83 -1.08 3.46
C VAL A 155 6.19 0.30 2.88
N LEU A 156 6.67 0.40 1.64
CA LEU A 156 6.94 1.70 1.00
C LEU A 156 5.67 2.54 0.82
N GLU A 157 4.57 1.92 0.40
CA GLU A 157 3.24 2.55 0.26
C GLU A 157 2.78 3.21 1.57
N LYS A 158 3.02 2.55 2.72
CA LYS A 158 2.64 3.10 4.04
C LYS A 158 3.64 4.11 4.58
N LEU A 159 4.93 3.86 4.39
CA LEU A 159 5.98 4.76 4.92
C LEU A 159 6.02 6.12 4.22
N GLN A 160 5.56 6.22 2.97
CA GLN A 160 5.52 7.50 2.26
C GLN A 160 4.47 8.49 2.81
N ILE A 161 3.55 8.07 3.67
CA ILE A 161 2.48 8.94 4.17
C ILE A 161 3.05 9.97 5.17
N HIS A 162 3.08 11.25 4.81
CA HIS A 162 3.63 12.31 5.67
C HIS A 162 2.88 12.40 7.03
N GLU A 163 1.55 12.45 6.97
CA GLU A 163 0.66 12.41 8.13
C GLU A 163 0.07 11.01 8.29
N ILE A 164 0.90 10.05 8.72
CA ILE A 164 0.47 8.65 8.86
C ILE A 164 -0.65 8.48 9.90
N ASN A 165 -1.64 7.66 9.56
CA ASN A 165 -2.81 7.41 10.39
C ASN A 165 -2.71 6.08 11.16
N PRO A 166 -3.50 5.89 12.25
CA PRO A 166 -3.49 4.65 13.03
C PRO A 166 -3.74 3.38 12.20
N LYS A 167 -4.61 3.43 11.18
CA LYS A 167 -4.88 2.29 10.30
C LYS A 167 -3.63 1.81 9.54
N ASP A 168 -2.79 2.74 9.10
CA ASP A 168 -1.56 2.46 8.35
C ASP A 168 -0.43 2.00 9.29
N LEU A 169 -0.44 2.45 10.54
CA LEU A 169 0.44 1.92 11.58
C LEU A 169 0.12 0.46 11.91
N VAL A 170 -1.17 0.10 12.01
CA VAL A 170 -1.57 -1.31 12.19
C VAL A 170 -1.13 -2.17 11.01
N ASP A 171 -1.26 -1.67 9.77
CA ASP A 171 -0.76 -2.37 8.57
C ASP A 171 0.73 -2.69 8.67
N LEU A 172 1.55 -1.69 8.99
CA LEU A 172 2.99 -1.85 9.17
C LEU A 172 3.32 -2.84 10.30
N ILE A 173 2.65 -2.73 11.45
CA ILE A 173 2.84 -3.65 12.59
C ILE A 173 2.55 -5.10 12.17
N VAL A 174 1.44 -5.33 11.47
CA VAL A 174 1.06 -6.66 11.00
C VAL A 174 2.09 -7.22 10.02
N LEU A 175 2.59 -6.42 9.09
CA LEU A 175 3.64 -6.83 8.16
C LEU A 175 4.94 -7.18 8.89
N PHE A 176 5.43 -6.31 9.80
CA PHE A 176 6.65 -6.59 10.57
C PHE A 176 6.49 -7.76 11.56
N LEU A 177 5.28 -8.06 11.98
CA LEU A 177 5.01 -9.22 12.83
C LEU A 177 5.09 -10.54 12.07
N THR A 178 4.68 -10.54 10.80
CA THR A 178 4.45 -11.76 10.00
C THR A 178 5.52 -12.03 8.96
N HIS A 179 6.26 -11.01 8.51
CA HIS A 179 7.27 -11.13 7.46
C HIS A 179 8.67 -10.86 7.99
N GLU A 180 9.65 -11.61 7.48
CA GLU A 180 11.05 -11.43 7.83
C GLU A 180 11.72 -10.41 6.91
N LEU A 181 12.58 -9.55 7.47
CA LEU A 181 13.44 -8.71 6.64
C LEU A 181 14.51 -9.56 5.94
N ALA A 182 14.69 -9.31 4.65
CA ALA A 182 15.65 -10.00 3.79
C ALA A 182 16.36 -9.01 2.85
N GLU A 183 17.43 -9.46 2.20
CA GLU A 183 18.13 -8.68 1.17
C GLU A 183 17.51 -8.79 -0.23
N GLU A 184 16.63 -9.77 -0.42
CA GLU A 184 16.00 -10.10 -1.69
C GLU A 184 14.49 -10.32 -1.50
N GLU A 185 13.73 -10.18 -2.58
CA GLU A 185 12.30 -10.46 -2.59
C GLU A 185 12.02 -11.95 -2.40
N GLY A 186 10.85 -12.28 -1.88
CA GLY A 186 10.39 -13.67 -1.78
C GLY A 186 9.13 -13.81 -0.95
N GLU A 187 8.57 -15.02 -0.94
CA GLU A 187 7.39 -15.35 -0.13
C GLU A 187 7.71 -15.14 1.36
N GLY A 188 6.82 -14.44 2.08
CA GLY A 188 6.98 -14.15 3.51
C GLY A 188 8.11 -13.18 3.85
N LYS A 189 8.67 -12.46 2.88
CA LYS A 189 9.81 -11.56 3.06
C LYS A 189 9.48 -10.11 2.76
N ILE A 190 10.17 -9.21 3.47
CA ILE A 190 10.27 -7.78 3.17
C ILE A 190 11.72 -7.51 2.74
N ASN A 191 11.92 -7.04 1.52
CA ASN A 191 13.24 -6.70 1.01
C ASN A 191 13.73 -5.36 1.59
N ALA A 192 14.40 -5.44 2.74
CA ALA A 192 14.93 -4.28 3.46
C ALA A 192 16.00 -3.53 2.64
N LYS A 193 16.77 -4.24 1.82
CA LYS A 193 17.80 -3.65 0.95
C LYS A 193 17.18 -2.81 -0.17
N TYR A 194 16.07 -3.26 -0.75
CA TYR A 194 15.33 -2.48 -1.74
C TYR A 194 14.73 -1.22 -1.11
N ILE A 195 14.09 -1.35 0.06
CA ILE A 195 13.56 -0.19 0.80
C ILE A 195 14.67 0.83 1.08
N ALA A 196 15.81 0.38 1.63
CA ALA A 196 16.92 1.26 1.95
C ALA A 196 17.46 1.99 0.71
N LYS A 197 17.57 1.31 -0.44
CA LYS A 197 18.00 1.94 -1.70
C LYS A 197 17.04 3.02 -2.19
N VAL A 198 15.73 2.76 -2.14
CA VAL A 198 14.71 3.76 -2.50
C VAL A 198 14.86 5.01 -1.63
N LEU A 199 14.93 4.81 -0.32
CA LEU A 199 15.06 5.92 0.65
C LEU A 199 16.42 6.62 0.58
N ALA A 200 17.48 5.93 0.15
CA ALA A 200 18.81 6.52 0.00
C ALA A 200 18.91 7.49 -1.18
N ASP A 201 17.95 7.49 -2.10
CA ASP A 201 17.91 8.43 -3.23
C ASP A 201 17.01 9.66 -2.98
N ASP A 202 16.00 9.53 -2.10
CA ASP A 202 15.07 10.60 -1.75
C ASP A 202 15.10 10.95 -0.26
N TRP A 203 15.61 12.14 0.06
CA TRP A 203 15.69 12.63 1.44
C TRP A 203 14.32 12.87 2.08
N GLY A 204 13.34 13.36 1.33
CA GLY A 204 12.00 13.63 1.85
C GLY A 204 11.30 12.33 2.22
N PHE A 205 11.36 11.35 1.32
CA PHE A 205 10.79 10.03 1.56
C PHE A 205 11.51 9.32 2.72
N TRP A 206 12.84 9.39 2.77
CA TRP A 206 13.61 8.89 3.91
C TRP A 206 13.18 9.52 5.23
N TYR A 207 13.01 10.84 5.27
CA TYR A 207 12.65 11.56 6.49
C TYR A 207 11.32 11.08 7.05
N ASP A 208 10.28 11.04 6.21
CA ASP A 208 8.95 10.58 6.63
C ASP A 208 8.97 9.09 7.01
N SER A 209 9.71 8.26 6.26
CA SER A 209 9.85 6.84 6.56
C SER A 209 10.48 6.59 7.93
N VAL A 210 11.57 7.29 8.26
CA VAL A 210 12.24 7.16 9.57
C VAL A 210 11.33 7.62 10.71
N GLU A 211 10.62 8.72 10.54
CA GLU A 211 9.67 9.20 11.55
C GLU A 211 8.47 8.24 11.70
N ASN A 212 7.96 7.70 10.60
CA ASN A 212 6.85 6.74 10.63
C ASN A 212 7.27 5.41 11.26
N LEU A 213 8.49 4.91 11.03
CA LEU A 213 9.02 3.73 11.72
C LEU A 213 9.14 3.95 13.24
N LYS A 214 9.48 5.16 13.70
CA LYS A 214 9.44 5.49 15.14
C LYS A 214 8.00 5.46 15.68
N LYS A 215 7.04 6.00 14.92
CA LYS A 215 5.61 5.95 15.27
C LYS A 215 5.10 4.51 15.33
N VAL A 216 5.55 3.60 14.45
CA VAL A 216 5.23 2.17 14.52
C VAL A 216 5.63 1.58 15.87
N LYS A 217 6.85 1.84 16.35
CA LYS A 217 7.30 1.36 17.67
C LYS A 217 6.45 1.92 18.81
N ALA A 218 6.15 3.22 18.77
CA ALA A 218 5.32 3.86 19.78
C ALA A 218 3.88 3.30 19.79
N TYR A 219 3.31 3.08 18.61
CA TYR A 219 1.95 2.57 18.47
C TYR A 219 1.85 1.08 18.84
N ALA A 220 2.86 0.27 18.56
CA ALA A 220 2.93 -1.11 19.04
C ALA A 220 2.90 -1.17 20.58
N ASN A 221 3.64 -0.30 21.26
CA ASN A 221 3.57 -0.15 22.72
C ASN A 221 2.18 0.26 23.21
N GLN A 222 1.52 1.16 22.50
CA GLN A 222 0.14 1.55 22.81
C GLN A 222 -0.83 0.38 22.66
N MET A 223 -0.71 -0.41 21.58
CA MET A 223 -1.57 -1.58 21.34
C MET A 223 -1.41 -2.65 22.42
N VAL A 224 -0.23 -2.80 23.03
CA VAL A 224 -0.04 -3.68 24.20
C VAL A 224 -0.85 -3.17 25.39
N LYS A 225 -0.78 -1.88 25.70
CA LYS A 225 -1.56 -1.27 26.80
C LYS A 225 -3.07 -1.39 26.59
N GLU A 226 -3.50 -1.35 25.33
CA GLU A 226 -4.89 -1.55 24.92
C GLU A 226 -5.31 -3.04 24.87
N GLY A 227 -4.39 -3.98 25.10
CA GLY A 227 -4.66 -5.42 25.04
C GLY A 227 -4.86 -5.97 23.63
N ARG A 228 -4.55 -5.20 22.59
CA ARG A 228 -4.65 -5.60 21.18
C ARG A 228 -3.43 -6.39 20.70
N LEU A 229 -2.28 -6.17 21.32
CA LEU A 229 -1.00 -6.81 21.01
C LEU A 229 -0.40 -7.45 22.27
N ARG A 230 0.29 -8.59 22.14
CA ARG A 230 1.08 -9.18 23.23
C ARG A 230 2.46 -8.54 23.30
N GLU A 231 3.09 -8.56 24.48
CA GLU A 231 4.44 -8.02 24.67
C GLU A 231 5.46 -8.67 23.72
N GLU A 232 5.43 -9.99 23.56
CA GLU A 232 6.31 -10.72 22.64
C GLU A 232 6.13 -10.32 21.16
N GLU A 233 4.91 -9.98 20.75
CA GLU A 233 4.57 -9.53 19.40
C GLU A 233 5.12 -8.11 19.18
N MET A 234 4.93 -7.23 20.16
CA MET A 234 5.50 -5.88 20.15
C MET A 234 7.02 -5.93 20.07
N GLU A 235 7.67 -6.76 20.88
CA GLU A 235 9.13 -6.90 20.85
C GLU A 235 9.63 -7.38 19.48
N LYS A 236 8.94 -8.34 18.85
CA LYS A 236 9.28 -8.80 17.49
C LYS A 236 9.18 -7.66 16.48
N VAL A 237 8.11 -6.87 16.52
CA VAL A 237 7.92 -5.71 15.65
C VAL A 237 9.03 -4.67 15.88
N ILE A 238 9.34 -4.34 17.14
CA ILE A 238 10.41 -3.38 17.47
C ILE A 238 11.76 -3.87 16.93
N ARG A 239 12.10 -5.16 17.09
CA ARG A 239 13.35 -5.72 16.56
C ARG A 239 13.45 -5.60 15.04
N GLN A 240 12.37 -5.91 14.31
CA GLN A 240 12.33 -5.76 12.85
C GLN A 240 12.49 -4.29 12.44
N VAL A 241 11.78 -3.38 13.11
CA VAL A 241 11.88 -1.94 12.81
C VAL A 241 13.28 -1.40 13.09
N ASP A 242 13.91 -1.78 14.19
CA ASP A 242 15.28 -1.36 14.53
C ASP A 242 16.30 -1.90 13.53
N LEU A 243 16.12 -3.14 13.06
CA LEU A 243 16.95 -3.71 11.99
C LEU A 243 16.78 -2.95 10.68
N LEU A 244 15.54 -2.64 10.28
CA LEU A 244 15.28 -1.86 9.07
C LEU A 244 15.88 -0.45 9.15
N LEU A 245 15.72 0.23 10.30
CA LEU A 245 16.33 1.55 10.53
C LEU A 245 17.85 1.51 10.40
N LYS A 246 18.49 0.46 10.93
CA LYS A 246 19.94 0.25 10.78
C LYS A 246 20.33 0.10 9.30
N ILE A 247 19.64 -0.75 8.55
CA ILE A 247 19.92 -0.97 7.12
C ILE A 247 19.71 0.33 6.32
N ILE A 248 18.65 1.09 6.60
CA ILE A 248 18.39 2.39 5.98
C ILE A 248 19.52 3.38 6.26
N GLU A 249 20.01 3.44 7.49
CA GLU A 249 21.10 4.35 7.88
C GLU A 249 22.41 4.01 7.15
N GLU A 250 22.75 2.72 7.12
CA GLU A 250 23.99 2.20 6.52
C GLU A 250 24.03 2.27 4.98
N GLU A 251 22.87 2.34 4.31
CA GLU A 251 22.82 2.42 2.84
C GLU A 251 23.43 3.74 2.31
N PRO A 252 24.38 3.70 1.35
CA PRO A 252 25.02 4.89 0.82
C PRO A 252 24.03 5.89 0.18
N LYS A 253 24.01 7.13 0.66
CA LYS A 253 23.08 8.17 0.19
C LYS A 253 23.51 8.76 -1.15
N SER A 254 22.54 9.02 -2.02
CA SER A 254 22.80 9.61 -3.33
C SER A 254 23.22 11.08 -3.24
N LYS A 255 23.78 11.62 -4.32
CA LYS A 255 24.11 13.06 -4.39
C LYS A 255 22.87 13.94 -4.28
N ASN A 256 21.74 13.48 -4.82
CA ASN A 256 20.46 14.20 -4.74
C ASN A 256 19.96 14.24 -3.30
N TRP A 257 19.98 13.08 -2.62
CA TRP A 257 19.68 12.97 -1.20
C TRP A 257 20.54 13.93 -0.36
N MET A 258 21.87 13.89 -0.51
CA MET A 258 22.79 14.74 0.26
C MET A 258 22.57 16.23 0.01
N LYS A 259 22.22 16.62 -1.22
CA LYS A 259 21.89 18.00 -1.55
C LYS A 259 20.59 18.43 -0.86
N ARG A 260 19.54 17.60 -0.95
CA ARG A 260 18.23 17.88 -0.33
C ARG A 260 18.31 17.90 1.20
N ALA A 261 19.16 17.07 1.79
CA ALA A 261 19.42 17.03 3.23
C ALA A 261 19.92 18.36 3.81
N LYS A 262 20.71 19.12 3.04
CA LYS A 262 21.20 20.45 3.44
C LYS A 262 20.07 21.49 3.58
N GLU A 263 19.01 21.34 2.80
CA GLU A 263 17.83 22.20 2.92
C GLU A 263 17.00 21.79 4.15
N GLY A 264 16.99 20.49 4.46
CA GLY A 264 16.31 19.93 5.63
C GLY A 264 14.81 20.21 5.62
N THR A 265 14.24 20.34 6.81
CA THR A 265 12.81 20.61 7.01
C THR A 265 12.41 22.07 6.76
N ASN A 266 13.36 22.95 6.43
CA ASN A 266 13.08 24.37 6.15
C ASN A 266 12.29 24.59 4.86
N LYS A 267 12.31 23.61 3.95
CA LYS A 267 11.47 23.58 2.76
C LYS A 267 10.55 22.37 2.83
N LYS A 268 9.30 22.55 2.39
CA LYS A 268 8.35 21.44 2.20
C LYS A 268 9.00 20.32 1.39
N TRP A 269 8.83 19.08 1.84
CA TRP A 269 9.45 17.89 1.23
C TRP A 269 8.44 16.85 0.76
N TRP A 270 7.15 17.07 0.97
CA TRP A 270 6.08 16.19 0.53
C TRP A 270 5.13 16.94 -0.41
N ARG A 271 4.39 16.19 -1.23
CA ARG A 271 3.21 16.72 -1.93
C ARG A 271 1.96 16.51 -1.08
N ASP A 272 1.07 17.49 -1.06
CA ASP A 272 -0.25 17.29 -0.46
C ASP A 272 -1.03 16.31 -1.33
N VAL A 273 -1.65 15.32 -0.68
CA VAL A 273 -2.55 14.39 -1.36
C VAL A 273 -3.93 15.02 -1.31
N GLU A 274 -4.40 15.51 -2.46
CA GLU A 274 -5.79 15.94 -2.60
C GLU A 274 -6.68 14.70 -2.49
N GLU A 275 -7.55 14.66 -1.48
CA GLU A 275 -8.73 13.81 -1.55
C GLU A 275 -9.53 14.28 -2.76
N ILE A 276 -9.73 13.39 -3.75
CA ILE A 276 -10.69 13.68 -4.80
C ILE A 276 -12.02 13.86 -4.07
N VAL A 277 -12.51 15.10 -4.02
CA VAL A 277 -13.85 15.36 -3.51
C VAL A 277 -14.80 14.61 -4.44
N ARG A 278 -15.38 13.54 -3.90
CA ARG A 278 -16.37 12.67 -4.53
C ARG A 278 -17.76 13.09 -4.10
#